data_AF-A0A0F9DY50-F1
#
_entry.id   AF-A0A0F9DY50-F1
#
_cell.length_a   1.000
_cell.length_b   1.000
_cell.length_c   1.000
_cell.angle_alpha   90.00
_cell.angle_beta   90.00
_cell.angle_gamma   90.00
#
_symmetry.space_group_name_H-M   'P 1'
#
loop_
_entity.id
_entity.type
_entity.pdbx_description
1 polymer ?
#
loop_
_entity_poly.entity_id
_entity_poly.type
_entity_poly.pdbx_seq_one_letter_code
_entity_poly.pdbx_strand_id
1 'polypeptide(L)' 'MRKLLVRILIRLLDWLGYTPDGVPELVMRNAEFAVDQVRHKFGGTSGEHKRAQAFRMLQNLCPDADHRDLGYAIEKCLRR' A
#
# COMPACT_ATOMS: atom_id res chain seq x y z
N MET A 1 -18.76 16.77 -17.86
CA MET A 1 -19.44 16.74 -16.54
C MET A 1 -19.06 15.53 -15.68
N ARG A 2 -19.18 14.29 -16.16
CA ARG A 2 -18.91 13.06 -15.39
C ARG A 2 -17.53 13.01 -14.70
N LYS A 3 -16.45 13.44 -15.38
CA LYS A 3 -15.08 13.50 -14.81
C LYS A 3 -14.92 14.49 -13.65
N LEU A 4 -15.70 15.56 -13.65
CA LEU A 4 -15.62 16.62 -12.65
C LEU A 4 -16.32 16.18 -11.35
N LEU A 5 -17.47 15.49 -11.48
CA LEU A 5 -18.17 14.84 -10.38
C LEU A 5 -17.33 13.75 -9.72
N VAL A 6 -16.63 12.91 -10.50
CA VAL A 6 -15.72 11.88 -9.96
C VAL A 6 -14.59 12.50 -9.14
N ARG A 7 -13.99 13.62 -9.61
CA ARG A 7 -12.93 14.31 -8.86
C ARG A 7 -13.44 14.90 -7.54
N ILE A 8 -14.65 15.45 -7.52
CA ILE A 8 -15.27 15.98 -6.31
C ILE A 8 -15.56 14.85 -5.32
N LEU A 9 -16.08 13.72 -5.80
CA LEU A 9 -16.35 12.54 -4.97
C LEU A 9 -15.07 11.98 -4.34
N ILE A 10 -13.98 11.87 -5.11
CA ILE A 10 -12.68 11.42 -4.61
C ILE A 10 -12.17 12.37 -3.50
N ARG A 11 -12.26 13.69 -3.71
CA ARG A 11 -11.87 14.67 -2.68
C ARG A 11 -12.73 14.61 -1.42
N LEU A 12 -14.02 14.30 -1.56
CA LEU A 12 -14.93 14.13 -0.43
C LEU A 12 -14.63 12.86 0.36
N LEU A 13 -14.34 11.76 -0.33
CA LEU A 13 -13.92 10.52 0.30
C LEU A 13 -12.59 10.71 1.04
N ASP A 14 -11.62 11.36 0.40
CA ASP A 14 -10.32 11.70 0.99
C ASP A 14 -10.48 12.56 2.25
N TRP A 15 -11.38 13.56 2.21
CA TRP A 15 -11.71 14.40 3.37
C TRP A 15 -12.39 13.64 4.51
N LEU A 16 -13.16 12.59 4.19
CA LEU A 16 -13.78 11.68 5.15
C LEU A 16 -12.81 10.58 5.64
N GLY A 17 -11.53 10.62 5.24
CA GLY A 17 -10.53 9.61 5.57
C GLY A 17 -10.60 8.34 4.74
N TYR A 18 -11.46 8.31 3.72
CA TYR A 18 -11.54 7.24 2.74
C TYR A 18 -10.61 7.54 1.57
N THR A 19 -9.42 6.95 1.60
CA THR A 19 -8.58 6.84 0.41
C THR A 19 -9.36 6.16 -0.72
N PRO A 20 -9.21 6.58 -2.00
CA PRO A 20 -9.95 6.03 -3.12
C PRO A 20 -9.73 4.52 -3.34
N ASP A 21 -8.66 3.96 -2.77
CA ASP A 21 -8.36 2.52 -2.81
C ASP A 21 -8.88 1.74 -1.58
N GLY A 22 -9.47 2.42 -0.60
CA GLY A 22 -9.92 1.85 0.67
C GLY A 22 -8.82 1.54 1.70
N VAL A 23 -7.55 1.75 1.35
CA VAL A 23 -6.40 1.43 2.21
C VAL A 23 -5.87 2.67 2.94
N PRO A 24 -5.79 2.66 4.28
CA PRO A 24 -5.30 3.79 5.06
C PRO A 24 -3.96 4.32 4.55
N GLU A 25 -3.81 5.65 4.47
CA GLU A 25 -2.59 6.29 3.95
C GLU A 25 -1.32 5.86 4.72
N LEU A 26 -1.46 5.63 6.04
CA LEU A 26 -0.38 5.12 6.89
C LEU A 26 0.10 3.73 6.44
N VAL A 27 -0.82 2.83 6.05
CA VAL A 27 -0.50 1.50 5.54
C VAL A 27 0.22 1.61 4.20
N MET A 28 -0.24 2.48 3.30
CA MET A 28 0.43 2.73 2.03
C MET A 28 1.86 3.26 2.21
N ARG A 29 2.05 4.25 3.10
CA ARG A 29 3.37 4.82 3.38
C ARG A 29 4.34 3.80 3.97
N ASN A 30 3.86 2.97 4.90
CA ASN A 30 4.66 1.89 5.47
C ASN A 30 4.93 0.77 4.46
N ALA A 31 4.02 0.53 3.52
CA ALA A 31 4.21 -0.44 2.44
C ALA A 31 5.32 0.01 1.48
N GLU A 32 5.36 1.31 1.11
CA GLU A 32 6.43 1.88 0.31
C GLU A 32 7.79 1.69 1.01
N PHE A 33 7.87 2.00 2.31
CA PHE A 33 9.09 1.80 3.09
C PHE A 33 9.52 0.32 3.15
N ALA A 34 8.58 -0.60 3.39
CA ALA A 34 8.87 -2.04 3.45
C ALA A 34 9.37 -2.58 2.10
N VAL A 35 8.75 -2.17 1.00
CA VAL A 35 9.16 -2.58 -0.35
C VAL A 35 10.55 -2.03 -0.69
N ASP A 36 10.83 -0.77 -0.36
CA ASP A 36 12.13 -0.15 -0.63
C ASP A 36 13.27 -0.83 0.15
N GLN A 37 13.04 -1.11 1.43
CA GLN A 37 13.97 -1.89 2.27
C GLN A 37 14.27 -3.27 1.69
N VAL A 38 13.25 -3.95 1.18
CA VAL A 38 13.40 -5.27 0.58
C VAL A 38 14.11 -5.19 -0.78
N ARG A 39 13.83 -4.17 -1.59
CA ARG A 39 14.55 -3.93 -2.86
C ARG A 39 16.04 -3.73 -2.62
N HIS A 40 16.40 -2.91 -1.62
CA HIS A 40 17.78 -2.66 -1.25
C HIS A 40 18.49 -3.91 -0.69
N LYS A 41 17.86 -4.63 0.24
CA LYS A 41 18.51 -5.77 0.93
C LYS A 41 18.57 -7.04 0.10
N PHE A 42 17.63 -7.26 -0.81
CA PHE A 42 17.44 -8.56 -1.48
C PHE A 42 17.48 -8.48 -3.01
N GLY A 43 18.27 -7.56 -3.59
CA GLY A 43 18.35 -7.29 -5.03
C GLY A 43 18.32 -8.52 -5.95
N GLY A 44 18.98 -9.63 -5.60
CA GLY A 44 19.06 -10.87 -6.40
C GLY A 44 18.03 -11.97 -6.11
N THR A 45 17.06 -11.78 -5.21
CA THR A 45 16.04 -12.81 -4.90
C THR A 45 14.80 -12.73 -5.79
N SER A 46 14.03 -13.83 -5.81
CA SER A 46 12.77 -13.93 -6.57
C SER A 46 11.75 -12.89 -6.10
N GLY A 47 10.88 -12.46 -7.01
CA GLY A 47 9.81 -11.50 -6.70
C GLY A 47 8.79 -11.99 -5.68
N GLU A 48 8.68 -13.30 -5.47
CA GLU A 48 7.81 -13.88 -4.44
C GLU A 48 8.44 -13.79 -3.05
N HIS A 49 9.75 -14.06 -2.94
CA HIS A 49 10.48 -13.89 -1.68
C HIS A 49 10.46 -12.43 -1.22
N LYS A 50 10.64 -11.48 -2.15
CA LYS A 50 10.55 -10.04 -1.88
C LYS A 50 9.15 -9.66 -1.37
N ARG A 51 8.09 -10.17 -2.00
CA ARG A 51 6.71 -9.96 -1.54
C ARG A 51 6.48 -10.45 -0.12
N ALA A 52 6.87 -11.68 0.17
CA ALA A 52 6.69 -12.28 1.49
C ALA A 52 7.43 -11.50 2.58
N GLN A 53 8.66 -11.04 2.31
CA GLN A 53 9.42 -10.24 3.27
C GLN A 53 8.81 -8.86 3.48
N ALA A 54 8.41 -8.16 2.41
CA ALA A 54 7.81 -6.84 2.51
C ALA A 54 6.47 -6.91 3.27
N PHE A 55 5.69 -7.96 3.03
CA PHE A 55 4.43 -8.21 3.76
C PHE A 55 4.66 -8.44 5.26
N ARG A 56 5.63 -9.27 5.65
CA ARG A 56 5.98 -9.48 7.07
C ARG A 56 6.45 -8.20 7.75
N MET A 57 7.29 -7.41 7.06
CA MET A 57 7.73 -6.11 7.57
C MET A 57 6.55 -5.15 7.77
N LEU A 58 5.65 -5.09 6.79
CA LEU A 58 4.47 -4.23 6.86
C LEU A 58 3.51 -4.66 7.98
N GLN A 59 3.30 -5.96 8.17
CA GLN A 59 2.50 -6.51 9.27
C GLN A 59 3.05 -6.10 10.64
N ASN A 60 4.37 -6.02 10.80
CA ASN A 60 4.98 -5.53 12.04
C ASN A 60 4.84 -4.01 12.22
N LEU A 61 4.81 -3.24 11.13
CA LEU A 61 4.63 -1.78 11.17
C LEU A 61 3.16 -1.38 11.39
N CYS A 62 2.23 -2.21 10.93
CA CYS A 62 0.79 -2.00 11.02
C CYS A 62 0.10 -3.26 11.54
N PRO A 63 0.27 -3.61 12.82
CA PRO A 63 -0.27 -4.85 13.39
C PRO A 63 -1.81 -4.90 13.39
N ASP A 64 -2.45 -3.74 13.48
CA ASP A 64 -3.92 -3.61 13.53
C ASP A 64 -4.57 -3.50 12.14
N ALA A 65 -3.78 -3.47 11.06
CA ALA A 65 -4.31 -3.33 9.72
C ALA A 65 -4.84 -4.65 9.16
N ASP A 66 -5.91 -4.58 8.37
CA ASP A 66 -6.45 -5.75 7.68
C ASP A 66 -5.40 -6.33 6.72
N HIS A 67 -5.21 -7.65 6.77
CA HIS A 67 -4.28 -8.36 5.89
C HIS A 67 -4.58 -8.12 4.41
N ARG A 68 -5.84 -7.87 4.06
CA ARG A 68 -6.25 -7.51 2.70
C ARG A 68 -5.65 -6.18 2.26
N ASP A 69 -5.69 -5.18 3.13
CA ASP A 69 -5.16 -3.84 2.88
C ASP A 69 -3.64 -3.88 2.80
N LEU A 70 -2.99 -4.66 3.67
CA LEU A 70 -1.55 -4.89 3.62
C LEU A 70 -1.14 -5.52 2.29
N GLY A 71 -1.87 -6.55 1.83
CA GLY A 71 -1.58 -7.25 0.59
C GLY A 71 -1.74 -6.34 -0.62
N TYR A 72 -2.85 -5.60 -0.67
CA TYR A 72 -3.10 -4.61 -1.72
C TYR A 72 -2.02 -3.54 -1.76
N ALA A 73 -1.64 -2.97 -0.61
CA ALA A 73 -0.62 -1.92 -0.54
C ALA A 73 0.74 -2.39 -1.06
N ILE A 74 1.17 -3.58 -0.68
CA ILE A 74 2.44 -4.18 -1.15
C ILE A 74 2.39 -4.43 -2.66
N GLU A 75 1.31 -5.02 -3.19
CA GLU A 75 1.17 -5.24 -4.63
C GLU A 75 1.22 -3.93 -5.41
N LYS A 76 0.51 -2.92 -4.92
CA LYS A 76 0.48 -1.60 -5.54
C LYS A 76 1.86 -0.94 -5.58
N CYS A 77 2.64 -1.08 -4.51
CA CYS A 77 4.01 -0.55 -4.45
C CYS A 77 4.99 -1.32 -5.33
N LEU A 78 4.81 -2.63 -5.51
CA LEU A 78 5.69 -3.45 -6.34
C LEU A 78 5.46 -3.30 -7.84
N ARG A 79 4.24 -2.90 -8.25
CA ARG A 79 3.90 -2.62 -9.65
C ARG A 79 4.39 -1.25 -10.16
N ARG A 80 4.87 -0.38 -9.26
CA ARG A 80 5.56 0.88 -9.60
C ARG A 80 7.03 0.64 -9.90
#